data_AF-A0A1E4SDE7-F1
#
_entry.id   AF-A0A1E4SDE7-F1
#
_cell.length_a   1.000
_cell.length_b   1.000
_cell.length_c   1.000
_cell.angle_alpha   90.00
_cell.angle_beta   90.00
_cell.angle_gamma   90.00
#
_symmetry.space_group_name_H-M   'P 1'
#
loop_
_entity.id
_entity.type
_entity.pdbx_description
1 polymer ?
#
loop_
_entity_poly.entity_id
_entity_poly.type
_entity_poly.pdbx_seq_one_letter_code
_entity_poly.pdbx_strand_id
1 'polypeptide(L)'
;MSFSHKQDPKTLVLFDVDGTLTPARLEISDEMRQTLKKLREKVVIGFVGGSDLSKQVEQLGATVLEDFDYCFSENGLTAYKLGKELASQSFIGWIGNEKYNKLVKFILRHLSEIDIPVRRGTFIEFRNGMINVSPVGRNASTQERNEFEAYDKEHKIRETLVNALRENFADYGLTYSIGGQISFDVFPTGWDKTYCLQHVAEENFKEIHFFGDKSYKGGNDYEIYEDERTIGHAVNSPADTIRILNELFKL
;
A
#
# COMPACT_ATOMS: atom_id res chain seq x y z
N MET A 1 -6.50 24.71 4.46
CA MET A 1 -6.62 24.82 5.93
C MET A 1 -5.23 24.68 6.51
N SER A 2 -4.86 25.54 7.45
CA SER A 2 -3.50 25.58 8.02
C SER A 2 -3.45 24.75 9.30
N PHE A 3 -2.35 24.00 9.49
CA PHE A 3 -2.07 23.23 10.70
C PHE A 3 -1.53 24.10 11.85
N SER A 4 -1.60 25.43 11.75
CA SER A 4 -0.99 26.41 12.67
C SER A 4 -1.45 26.34 14.14
N HIS A 5 -2.48 25.55 14.46
CA HIS A 5 -2.94 25.33 15.82
C HIS A 5 -2.12 24.28 16.57
N LYS A 6 -1.27 23.52 15.88
CA LYS A 6 -0.39 22.50 16.46
C LYS A 6 0.88 23.12 17.04
N GLN A 7 1.49 22.46 18.02
CA GLN A 7 2.73 22.92 18.66
C GLN A 7 3.90 23.02 17.67
N ASP A 8 4.04 22.05 16.79
CA ASP A 8 5.02 21.96 15.71
C ASP A 8 4.35 21.52 14.40
N PRO A 9 3.76 22.47 13.65
CA PRO A 9 3.08 22.18 12.40
C PRO A 9 4.04 21.88 11.24
N LYS A 10 5.37 21.92 11.46
CA LYS A 10 6.38 21.63 10.44
C LYS A 10 6.88 20.20 10.47
N THR A 11 6.37 19.39 11.40
CA THR A 11 6.65 17.97 11.51
C THR A 11 5.40 17.16 11.15
N LEU A 12 5.58 16.18 10.28
CA LEU A 12 4.58 15.19 9.90
C LEU A 12 5.02 13.81 10.43
N VAL A 13 4.08 13.06 10.98
CA VAL A 13 4.29 11.65 11.35
C VAL A 13 3.30 10.78 10.59
N LEU A 14 3.85 9.91 9.74
CA LEU A 14 3.12 8.92 8.97
C LEU A 14 3.26 7.55 9.60
N PHE A 15 2.18 6.78 9.56
CA PHE A 15 2.13 5.44 10.11
C PHE A 15 1.64 4.45 9.05
N ASP A 16 2.29 3.31 8.92
CA ASP A 16 1.61 2.10 8.48
C ASP A 16 0.45 1.75 9.46
N VAL A 17 -0.50 0.94 9.02
CA VAL A 17 -1.66 0.55 9.82
C VAL A 17 -1.45 -0.81 10.50
N ASP A 18 -1.26 -1.86 9.69
CA ASP A 18 -1.37 -3.28 10.09
C ASP A 18 -0.05 -3.79 10.67
N GLY A 19 0.03 -3.98 11.99
CA GLY A 19 1.27 -4.33 12.70
C GLY A 19 1.97 -3.11 13.31
N THR A 20 1.63 -1.92 12.85
CA THR A 20 2.21 -0.63 13.30
C THR A 20 1.30 0.14 14.25
N LEU A 21 0.07 0.45 13.83
CA LEU A 21 -0.94 1.09 14.69
C LEU A 21 -1.85 0.08 15.37
N THR A 22 -2.12 -1.04 14.70
CA THR A 22 -2.99 -2.11 15.19
C THR A 22 -2.26 -3.44 15.17
N PRO A 23 -2.66 -4.44 15.99
CA PRO A 23 -2.24 -5.80 15.74
C PRO A 23 -2.75 -6.26 14.37
N ALA A 24 -2.04 -7.17 13.71
CA ALA A 24 -2.37 -7.61 12.36
C ALA A 24 -3.84 -8.05 12.24
N ARG A 25 -4.62 -7.38 11.36
CA ARG A 25 -6.04 -7.62 11.10
C ARG A 25 -6.98 -7.47 12.31
N LEU A 26 -6.56 -6.71 13.32
CA LEU A 26 -7.38 -6.39 14.48
C LEU A 26 -7.57 -4.88 14.62
N GLU A 27 -8.48 -4.49 15.52
CA GLU A 27 -8.79 -3.10 15.84
C GLU A 27 -7.66 -2.42 16.63
N ILE A 28 -7.57 -1.10 16.47
CA ILE A 28 -6.69 -0.22 17.24
C ILE A 28 -7.09 -0.20 18.72
N SER A 29 -6.10 -0.20 19.61
CA SER A 29 -6.33 -0.11 21.06
C SER A 29 -6.66 1.31 21.51
N ASP A 30 -7.37 1.44 22.64
CA ASP A 30 -7.65 2.74 23.27
C ASP A 30 -6.37 3.48 23.66
N GLU A 31 -5.33 2.75 24.07
CA GLU A 31 -4.02 3.32 24.41
C GLU A 31 -3.37 3.99 23.18
N MET A 32 -3.40 3.33 22.02
CA MET A 32 -2.90 3.91 20.78
C MET A 32 -3.73 5.14 20.37
N ARG A 33 -5.07 5.06 20.45
CA ARG A 33 -5.95 6.21 20.15
C ARG A 33 -5.61 7.42 21.03
N GLN A 34 -5.42 7.22 22.33
CA GLN A 34 -5.04 8.29 23.26
C GLN A 34 -3.65 8.86 22.94
N THR A 35 -2.70 8.00 22.60
CA THR A 35 -1.34 8.39 22.20
C THR A 35 -1.37 9.25 20.93
N LEU A 36 -2.09 8.81 19.90
CA LEU A 36 -2.27 9.56 18.65
C LEU A 36 -2.97 10.90 18.87
N LYS A 37 -3.97 10.97 19.75
CA LYS A 37 -4.66 12.22 20.09
C LYS A 37 -3.69 13.23 20.71
N LYS A 38 -2.88 12.80 21.70
CA LYS A 38 -1.84 13.64 22.29
C LYS A 38 -0.79 14.07 21.26
N LEU A 39 -0.36 13.14 20.40
CA LEU A 39 0.60 13.42 19.34
C LEU A 39 0.05 14.46 18.36
N ARG A 40 -1.22 14.38 18.00
CA ARG A 40 -1.88 15.27 17.05
C ARG A 40 -2.02 16.71 17.55
N GLU A 41 -2.03 16.94 18.86
CA GLU A 41 -1.93 18.29 19.44
C GLU A 41 -0.54 18.91 19.17
N LYS A 42 0.49 18.07 19.05
CA LYS A 42 1.86 18.51 18.80
C LYS A 42 2.20 18.62 17.32
N VAL A 43 1.96 17.59 16.53
CA VAL A 43 2.45 17.48 15.14
C VAL A 43 1.33 17.09 14.19
N VAL A 44 1.57 17.21 12.88
CA VAL A 44 0.65 16.69 11.86
C VAL A 44 0.78 15.18 11.83
N ILE A 45 -0.34 14.46 11.80
CA ILE A 45 -0.33 12.99 11.74
C ILE A 45 -1.12 12.47 10.55
N GLY A 46 -0.68 11.34 10.00
CA GLY A 46 -1.44 10.61 9.01
C GLY A 46 -1.11 9.13 9.00
N PHE A 47 -1.93 8.34 8.33
CA PHE A 47 -1.60 6.94 8.05
C PHE A 47 -1.47 6.71 6.55
N VAL A 48 -0.74 5.66 6.18
CA VAL A 48 -0.63 5.14 4.82
C VAL A 48 -0.70 3.62 4.83
N GLY A 49 -1.72 3.09 4.16
CA GLY A 49 -1.93 1.64 4.03
C GLY A 49 -2.26 1.24 2.60
N GLY A 50 -1.90 0.00 2.23
CA GLY A 50 -2.21 -0.56 0.92
C GLY A 50 -3.67 -1.02 0.75
N SER A 51 -4.42 -1.08 1.84
CA SER A 51 -5.86 -1.39 1.86
C SER A 51 -6.71 -0.18 1.48
N ASP A 52 -7.96 -0.44 1.07
CA ASP A 52 -8.98 0.58 0.85
C ASP A 52 -9.48 1.17 2.18
N LEU A 53 -10.19 2.30 2.09
CA LEU A 53 -10.69 3.02 3.26
C LEU A 53 -11.62 2.16 4.13
N SER A 54 -12.40 1.25 3.53
CA SER A 54 -13.36 0.43 4.28
C SER A 54 -12.68 -0.45 5.33
N LYS A 55 -11.55 -1.07 4.98
CA LYS A 55 -10.73 -1.84 5.92
C LYS A 55 -10.07 -0.97 6.96
N GLN A 56 -9.62 0.22 6.58
CA GLN A 56 -9.01 1.16 7.53
C GLN A 56 -10.04 1.68 8.53
N VAL A 57 -11.30 1.85 8.12
CA VAL A 57 -12.43 2.15 9.01
C VAL A 57 -12.70 1.01 9.99
N GLU A 58 -12.63 -0.25 9.54
CA GLU A 58 -12.74 -1.42 10.43
C GLU A 58 -11.65 -1.42 11.51
N GLN A 59 -10.40 -1.12 11.12
CA GLN A 59 -9.26 -1.19 12.04
C GLN A 59 -9.10 0.05 12.92
N LEU A 60 -9.27 1.24 12.36
CA LEU A 60 -9.01 2.53 13.01
C LEU A 60 -10.29 3.19 13.54
N GLY A 61 -11.46 2.66 13.21
CA GLY A 61 -12.77 3.14 13.67
C GLY A 61 -13.48 4.07 12.67
N ALA A 62 -14.77 4.31 12.95
CA ALA A 62 -15.67 5.07 12.07
C ALA A 62 -15.27 6.54 11.88
N THR A 63 -14.51 7.12 12.82
CA THR A 63 -14.07 8.53 12.82
C THR A 63 -12.68 8.73 12.23
N VAL A 64 -12.16 7.74 11.47
CA VAL A 64 -10.77 7.75 10.99
C VAL A 64 -10.42 9.01 10.18
N LEU A 65 -11.36 9.56 9.42
CA LEU A 65 -11.16 10.78 8.62
C LEU A 65 -11.08 12.05 9.49
N GLU A 66 -11.70 12.03 10.66
CA GLU A 66 -11.61 13.09 11.65
C GLU A 66 -10.38 12.92 12.54
N ASP A 67 -9.95 11.69 12.84
CA ASP A 67 -8.91 11.34 13.81
C ASP A 67 -7.49 11.63 13.30
N PHE A 68 -7.27 11.60 11.98
CA PHE A 68 -6.01 11.92 11.34
C PHE A 68 -6.08 13.20 10.51
N ASP A 69 -4.94 13.86 10.33
CA ASP A 69 -4.85 15.03 9.45
C ASP A 69 -4.72 14.63 7.99
N TYR A 70 -4.06 13.50 7.73
CA TYR A 70 -3.94 12.85 6.43
C TYR A 70 -4.34 11.38 6.50
N CYS A 71 -5.15 10.93 5.54
CA CYS A 71 -5.56 9.53 5.43
C CYS A 71 -5.21 9.04 4.02
N PHE A 72 -4.27 8.10 3.92
CA PHE A 72 -3.82 7.55 2.64
C PHE A 72 -4.21 6.08 2.52
N SER A 73 -5.29 5.82 1.79
CA SER A 73 -5.72 4.48 1.40
C SER A 73 -5.10 4.11 0.05
N GLU A 74 -4.90 2.82 -0.19
CA GLU A 74 -4.27 2.30 -1.41
C GLU A 74 -2.95 3.02 -1.72
N ASN A 75 -2.06 3.11 -0.73
CA ASN A 75 -0.77 3.83 -0.79
C ASN A 75 -0.88 5.35 -1.07
N GLY A 76 -2.07 5.93 -0.93
CA GLY A 76 -2.34 7.34 -1.18
C GLY A 76 -3.01 7.63 -2.51
N LEU A 77 -3.45 6.62 -3.26
CA LEU A 77 -4.29 6.85 -4.45
C LEU A 77 -5.64 7.45 -4.09
N THR A 78 -6.19 6.98 -2.98
CA THR A 78 -7.33 7.61 -2.30
C THR A 78 -6.77 8.35 -1.09
N ALA A 79 -6.86 9.67 -1.11
CA ALA A 79 -6.22 10.53 -0.12
C ALA A 79 -7.21 11.52 0.47
N TYR A 80 -7.16 11.73 1.78
CA TYR A 80 -7.91 12.76 2.47
C TYR A 80 -6.96 13.66 3.26
N LYS A 81 -7.32 14.94 3.34
CA LYS A 81 -6.70 15.94 4.20
C LYS A 81 -7.77 16.64 5.01
N LEU A 82 -7.69 16.53 6.35
CA LEU A 82 -8.66 17.10 7.29
C LEU A 82 -10.11 16.74 6.90
N GLY A 83 -10.35 15.44 6.67
CA GLY A 83 -11.63 14.88 6.26
C GLY A 83 -12.08 15.22 4.83
N LYS A 84 -11.31 15.99 4.06
CA LYS A 84 -11.64 16.35 2.67
C LYS A 84 -10.83 15.52 1.69
N GLU A 85 -11.52 14.94 0.72
CA GLU A 85 -10.89 14.17 -0.35
C GLU A 85 -9.95 15.07 -1.16
N LEU A 86 -8.73 14.59 -1.38
CA LEU A 86 -7.76 15.18 -2.31
C LEU A 86 -7.98 14.61 -3.71
N ALA A 87 -7.38 15.23 -4.73
CA ALA A 87 -7.44 14.69 -6.08
C ALA A 87 -6.89 13.26 -6.12
N SER A 88 -7.75 12.29 -6.43
CA SER A 88 -7.37 10.89 -6.58
C SER A 88 -6.85 10.63 -8.00
N GLN A 89 -5.87 9.73 -8.10
CA GLN A 89 -5.51 9.12 -9.39
C GLN A 89 -5.98 7.66 -9.40
N SER A 90 -6.22 7.15 -10.60
CA SER A 90 -6.52 5.74 -10.83
C SER A 90 -5.55 5.17 -11.85
N PHE A 91 -5.29 3.88 -11.78
CA PHE A 91 -4.40 3.17 -12.70
C PHE A 91 -4.85 3.39 -14.14
N ILE A 92 -6.16 3.31 -14.41
CA ILE A 92 -6.71 3.55 -15.75
C ILE A 92 -6.57 5.01 -16.19
N GLY A 93 -6.69 5.96 -15.26
CA GLY A 93 -6.45 7.37 -15.52
C GLY A 93 -4.99 7.67 -15.88
N TRP A 94 -4.04 6.99 -15.23
CA TRP A 94 -2.61 7.13 -15.48
C TRP A 94 -2.17 6.43 -16.78
N ILE A 95 -2.57 5.17 -16.98
CA ILE A 95 -2.09 4.37 -18.12
C ILE A 95 -2.84 4.70 -19.42
N GLY A 96 -4.11 5.08 -19.32
CA GLY A 96 -5.03 5.27 -20.44
C GLY A 96 -5.54 3.96 -21.08
N ASN A 97 -6.75 4.01 -21.65
CA ASN A 97 -7.42 2.84 -22.22
C ASN A 97 -6.64 2.17 -23.37
N GLU A 98 -5.92 2.94 -24.20
CA GLU A 98 -5.19 2.37 -25.33
C GLU A 98 -4.07 1.43 -24.86
N LYS A 99 -3.22 1.91 -23.94
CA LYS A 99 -2.13 1.12 -23.37
C LYS A 99 -2.67 -0.03 -22.50
N TYR A 100 -3.72 0.22 -21.71
CA TYR A 100 -4.36 -0.81 -20.90
C TYR A 100 -4.93 -1.96 -21.75
N ASN A 101 -5.62 -1.65 -22.86
CA ASN A 101 -6.15 -2.66 -23.75
C ASN A 101 -5.03 -3.53 -24.36
N LYS A 102 -3.88 -2.94 -24.71
CA LYS A 102 -2.70 -3.70 -25.18
C LYS A 102 -2.18 -4.65 -24.10
N LEU A 103 -2.06 -4.16 -22.86
CA LEU A 103 -1.62 -4.94 -21.70
C LEU A 103 -2.56 -6.12 -21.43
N VAL A 104 -3.86 -5.88 -21.31
CA VAL A 104 -4.87 -6.91 -21.02
C VAL A 104 -4.92 -7.95 -22.14
N LYS A 105 -4.91 -7.54 -23.41
CA LYS A 105 -4.90 -8.47 -24.55
C LYS A 105 -3.68 -9.39 -24.51
N PHE A 106 -2.50 -8.84 -24.19
CA PHE A 106 -1.29 -9.64 -24.06
C PHE A 106 -1.40 -10.66 -22.93
N ILE A 107 -1.84 -10.23 -21.74
CA ILE A 107 -2.01 -11.12 -20.58
C ILE A 107 -2.99 -12.25 -20.93
N LEU A 108 -4.17 -11.93 -21.46
CA LEU A 108 -5.18 -12.93 -21.81
C LEU A 108 -4.68 -13.93 -22.86
N ARG A 109 -3.95 -13.45 -23.87
CA ARG A 109 -3.35 -14.33 -24.87
C ARG A 109 -2.31 -15.25 -24.25
N HIS A 110 -1.37 -14.71 -23.48
CA HIS A 110 -0.34 -15.50 -22.82
C HIS A 110 -0.96 -16.56 -21.89
N LEU A 111 -1.96 -16.16 -21.09
CA LEU A 111 -2.68 -17.10 -20.23
C LEU A 111 -3.42 -18.18 -21.00
N SER A 112 -3.85 -17.93 -22.24
CA SER A 112 -4.48 -18.95 -23.09
C SER A 112 -3.50 -19.96 -23.68
N GLU A 113 -2.21 -19.62 -23.78
CA GLU A 113 -1.18 -20.41 -24.45
C GLU A 113 -0.34 -21.26 -23.47
N ILE A 114 -0.18 -20.83 -22.21
CA ILE A 114 0.53 -21.63 -21.19
C ILE A 114 -0.22 -22.92 -20.84
N ASP A 115 0.48 -23.98 -20.43
CA ASP A 115 -0.16 -25.19 -19.91
C ASP A 115 -0.02 -25.26 -18.39
N ILE A 116 -1.14 -25.41 -17.69
CA ILE A 116 -1.19 -25.54 -16.23
C ILE A 116 -2.25 -26.57 -15.84
N PRO A 117 -2.05 -27.33 -14.75
CA PRO A 117 -2.94 -28.45 -14.40
C PRO A 117 -4.39 -28.03 -14.12
N VAL A 118 -4.58 -26.81 -13.62
CA VAL A 118 -5.88 -26.31 -13.16
C VAL A 118 -6.09 -24.88 -13.63
N ARG A 119 -7.30 -24.58 -14.11
CA ARG A 119 -7.77 -23.24 -14.45
C ARG A 119 -9.13 -22.99 -13.81
N ARG A 120 -9.34 -21.79 -13.29
CA ARG A 120 -10.60 -21.35 -12.69
C ARG A 120 -11.07 -20.07 -13.38
N GLY A 121 -11.19 -18.97 -12.65
CA GLY A 121 -11.69 -17.69 -13.15
C GLY A 121 -11.11 -16.52 -12.36
N THR A 122 -11.40 -15.30 -12.81
CA THR A 122 -10.78 -14.06 -12.31
C THR A 122 -9.25 -14.11 -12.48
N PHE A 123 -8.83 -14.20 -13.74
CA PHE A 123 -7.42 -14.22 -14.12
C PHE A 123 -6.77 -12.84 -14.05
N ILE A 124 -7.56 -11.79 -14.29
CA ILE A 124 -7.18 -10.39 -14.15
C ILE A 124 -8.25 -9.74 -13.28
N GLU A 125 -7.84 -9.22 -12.13
CA GLU A 125 -8.69 -8.43 -11.25
C GLU A 125 -8.23 -6.97 -11.34
N PHE A 126 -9.09 -6.10 -11.88
CA PHE A 126 -8.82 -4.67 -11.94
C PHE A 126 -9.16 -4.00 -10.62
N ARG A 127 -8.23 -3.20 -10.10
CA ARG A 127 -8.39 -2.38 -8.89
C ARG A 127 -8.07 -0.92 -9.23
N ASN A 128 -8.39 -0.01 -8.32
CA ASN A 128 -8.15 1.42 -8.55
C ASN A 128 -6.64 1.70 -8.76
N GLY A 129 -5.76 1.07 -7.98
CA GLY A 129 -4.32 1.28 -8.06
C GLY A 129 -3.52 0.36 -8.97
N MET A 130 -4.10 -0.75 -9.41
CA MET A 130 -3.31 -1.83 -9.99
C MET A 130 -4.20 -2.85 -10.68
N ILE A 131 -3.57 -3.82 -11.34
CA ILE A 131 -4.22 -5.09 -11.64
C ILE A 131 -3.52 -6.23 -10.89
N ASN A 132 -4.30 -7.18 -10.40
CA ASN A 132 -3.79 -8.46 -9.90
C ASN A 132 -3.97 -9.51 -10.99
N VAL A 133 -2.88 -10.21 -11.36
CA VAL A 133 -2.88 -11.24 -12.40
C VAL A 133 -2.62 -12.61 -11.78
N SER A 134 -3.50 -13.57 -12.05
CA SER A 134 -3.44 -14.94 -11.51
C SER A 134 -3.58 -15.96 -12.64
N PRO A 135 -2.54 -16.76 -12.97
CA PRO A 135 -2.64 -17.77 -14.03
C PRO A 135 -3.69 -18.86 -13.77
N VAL A 136 -3.78 -19.35 -12.52
CA VAL A 136 -4.83 -20.31 -12.11
C VAL A 136 -6.20 -19.64 -11.95
N GLY A 137 -6.22 -18.34 -11.66
CA GLY A 137 -7.43 -17.54 -11.39
C GLY A 137 -7.75 -17.44 -9.89
N ARG A 138 -8.22 -16.26 -9.44
CA ARG A 138 -8.53 -16.00 -8.02
C ARG A 138 -9.70 -16.83 -7.46
N ASN A 139 -10.56 -17.36 -8.33
CA ASN A 139 -11.62 -18.30 -7.94
C ASN A 139 -11.10 -19.70 -7.53
N ALA A 140 -9.78 -19.94 -7.55
CA ALA A 140 -9.20 -21.17 -7.05
C ALA A 140 -9.48 -21.40 -5.56
N SER A 141 -9.84 -22.64 -5.23
CA SER A 141 -10.04 -23.11 -3.85
C SER A 141 -8.73 -23.07 -3.07
N THR A 142 -8.78 -23.11 -1.74
CA THR A 142 -7.57 -23.14 -0.91
C THR A 142 -6.62 -24.28 -1.28
N GLN A 143 -7.17 -25.46 -1.56
CA GLN A 143 -6.37 -26.61 -2.00
C GLN A 143 -5.70 -26.35 -3.36
N GLU A 144 -6.46 -25.85 -4.34
CA GLU A 144 -5.93 -25.53 -5.68
C GLU A 144 -4.86 -24.43 -5.64
N ARG A 145 -4.98 -23.48 -4.71
CA ARG A 145 -3.96 -22.44 -4.48
C ARG A 145 -2.65 -23.03 -3.97
N ASN A 146 -2.72 -23.96 -3.02
CA ASN A 146 -1.55 -24.66 -2.49
C ASN A 146 -0.87 -25.50 -3.57
N GLU A 147 -1.66 -26.22 -4.37
CA GLU A 147 -1.17 -27.04 -5.49
C GLU A 147 -0.52 -26.17 -6.57
N PHE A 148 -1.15 -25.03 -6.94
CA PHE A 148 -0.58 -24.09 -7.89
C PHE A 148 0.71 -23.45 -7.36
N GLU A 149 0.79 -23.10 -6.07
CA GLU A 149 2.00 -22.55 -5.48
C GLU A 149 3.18 -23.52 -5.59
N ALA A 150 2.95 -24.81 -5.32
CA ALA A 150 3.95 -25.85 -5.47
C ALA A 150 4.38 -26.00 -6.94
N TYR A 151 3.41 -26.05 -7.85
CA TYR A 151 3.64 -26.13 -9.29
C TYR A 151 4.42 -24.91 -9.82
N ASP A 152 4.05 -23.70 -9.41
CA ASP A 152 4.71 -22.46 -9.82
C ASP A 152 6.14 -22.35 -9.29
N LYS A 153 6.43 -22.89 -8.10
CA LYS A 153 7.81 -22.93 -7.56
C LYS A 153 8.74 -23.77 -8.44
N GLU A 154 8.24 -24.88 -8.98
CA GLU A 154 8.96 -25.79 -9.88
C GLU A 154 9.03 -25.24 -11.31
N HIS A 155 7.90 -24.81 -11.87
CA HIS A 155 7.76 -24.46 -13.29
C HIS A 155 7.89 -22.97 -13.61
N LYS A 156 7.98 -22.10 -12.59
CA LYS A 156 8.22 -20.65 -12.72
C LYS A 156 7.20 -19.93 -13.60
N ILE A 157 5.92 -20.30 -13.50
CA ILE A 157 4.84 -19.79 -14.36
C ILE A 157 4.70 -18.26 -14.23
N ARG A 158 4.58 -17.74 -13.01
CA ARG A 158 4.44 -16.30 -12.73
C ARG A 158 5.69 -15.52 -13.12
N GLU A 159 6.87 -16.04 -12.80
CA GLU A 159 8.15 -15.40 -13.13
C GLU A 159 8.34 -15.27 -14.63
N THR A 160 8.03 -16.34 -15.38
CA THR A 160 8.10 -16.35 -16.85
C THR A 160 7.15 -15.30 -17.46
N LEU A 161 5.90 -15.25 -16.99
CA LEU A 161 4.94 -14.25 -17.46
C LEU A 161 5.36 -12.82 -17.09
N VAL A 162 5.88 -12.59 -15.88
CA VAL A 162 6.38 -11.27 -15.47
C VAL A 162 7.54 -10.82 -16.34
N ASN A 163 8.48 -11.71 -16.67
CA ASN A 163 9.60 -11.38 -17.56
C ASN A 163 9.10 -11.05 -18.98
N ALA A 164 8.17 -11.84 -19.52
CA ALA A 164 7.55 -11.55 -20.81
C ALA A 164 6.82 -10.19 -20.82
N LEU A 165 6.15 -9.82 -19.71
CA LEU A 165 5.52 -8.51 -19.55
C LEU A 165 6.55 -7.37 -19.52
N ARG A 166 7.64 -7.54 -18.77
CA ARG A 166 8.73 -6.54 -18.72
C ARG A 166 9.34 -6.28 -20.09
N GLU A 167 9.57 -7.32 -20.88
CA GLU A 167 10.13 -7.20 -22.22
C GLU A 167 9.16 -6.49 -23.19
N ASN A 168 7.87 -6.85 -23.17
CA ASN A 168 6.88 -6.33 -24.12
C ASN A 168 6.37 -4.92 -23.77
N PHE A 169 6.51 -4.50 -22.51
CA PHE A 169 5.99 -3.24 -21.99
C PHE A 169 7.06 -2.44 -21.23
N ALA A 170 8.32 -2.54 -21.65
CA ALA A 170 9.45 -1.87 -21.00
C ALA A 170 9.27 -0.34 -20.92
N ASP A 171 8.58 0.26 -21.89
CA ASP A 171 8.29 1.70 -21.96
C ASP A 171 7.06 2.13 -21.14
N TYR A 172 6.36 1.18 -20.51
CA TYR A 172 5.14 1.49 -19.76
C TYR A 172 5.44 2.00 -18.35
N GLY A 173 6.64 1.79 -17.80
CA GLY A 173 6.97 2.24 -16.45
C GLY A 173 6.22 1.48 -15.36
N LEU A 174 5.94 0.19 -15.58
CA LEU A 174 5.23 -0.68 -14.63
C LEU A 174 6.20 -1.43 -13.71
N THR A 175 5.80 -1.59 -12.45
CA THR A 175 6.40 -2.49 -11.48
C THR A 175 5.54 -3.76 -11.37
N TYR A 176 6.22 -4.90 -11.20
CA TYR A 176 5.62 -6.23 -11.11
C TYR A 176 6.06 -6.89 -9.81
N SER A 177 5.10 -7.23 -8.94
CA SER A 177 5.37 -7.82 -7.63
C SER A 177 4.72 -9.19 -7.50
N ILE A 178 5.54 -10.25 -7.50
CA ILE A 178 5.06 -11.61 -7.26
C ILE A 178 4.85 -11.79 -5.76
N GLY A 179 3.61 -12.05 -5.35
CA GLY A 179 3.22 -12.14 -3.95
C GLY A 179 2.15 -13.21 -3.69
N GLY A 180 2.20 -13.82 -2.51
CA GLY A 180 1.28 -14.88 -2.14
C GLY A 180 1.41 -16.13 -3.02
N GLN A 181 0.33 -16.92 -3.07
CA GLN A 181 0.36 -18.27 -3.62
C GLN A 181 0.13 -18.34 -5.13
N ILE A 182 -0.69 -17.44 -5.68
CA ILE A 182 -1.28 -17.62 -7.03
C ILE A 182 -1.14 -16.45 -7.98
N SER A 183 -0.75 -15.27 -7.50
CA SER A 183 -0.84 -14.06 -8.31
C SER A 183 0.40 -13.18 -8.20
N PHE A 184 0.40 -12.12 -8.99
CA PHE A 184 1.32 -11.00 -8.90
C PHE A 184 0.57 -9.70 -9.22
N ASP A 185 1.03 -8.60 -8.67
CA ASP A 185 0.48 -7.27 -8.89
C ASP A 185 1.24 -6.55 -10.01
N VAL A 186 0.52 -5.76 -10.80
CA VAL A 186 1.06 -4.87 -11.83
C VAL A 186 0.54 -3.47 -11.59
N PHE A 187 1.44 -2.53 -11.35
CA PHE A 187 1.12 -1.15 -10.98
C PHE A 187 2.18 -0.19 -11.54
N PRO A 188 1.89 1.11 -11.66
CA PRO A 188 2.89 2.10 -12.06
C PRO A 188 4.05 2.12 -11.07
N THR A 189 5.26 2.27 -11.57
CA THR A 189 6.46 2.36 -10.72
C THR A 189 6.34 3.56 -9.77
N GLY A 190 6.63 3.35 -8.49
CA GLY A 190 6.46 4.35 -7.43
C GLY A 190 5.04 4.43 -6.84
N TRP A 191 4.13 3.51 -7.19
CA TRP A 191 2.82 3.37 -6.51
C TRP A 191 2.90 2.43 -5.28
N ASP A 192 4.08 2.36 -4.67
CA ASP A 192 4.27 1.92 -3.29
C ASP A 192 3.93 3.06 -2.31
N LYS A 193 4.21 2.90 -1.01
CA LYS A 193 3.84 3.90 0.01
C LYS A 193 4.48 5.27 -0.23
N THR A 194 5.59 5.38 -0.95
CA THR A 194 6.19 6.68 -1.31
C THR A 194 5.26 7.54 -2.16
N TYR A 195 4.27 6.95 -2.83
CA TYR A 195 3.26 7.67 -3.59
C TYR A 195 2.55 8.73 -2.75
N CYS A 196 2.26 8.45 -1.48
CA CYS A 196 1.53 9.39 -0.63
C CYS A 196 2.32 10.69 -0.36
N LEU A 197 3.65 10.66 -0.48
CA LEU A 197 4.51 11.80 -0.18
C LEU A 197 4.29 12.98 -1.14
N GLN A 198 3.73 12.74 -2.34
CA GLN A 198 3.38 13.82 -3.26
C GLN A 198 2.26 14.72 -2.71
N HIS A 199 1.34 14.17 -1.91
CA HIS A 199 0.20 14.89 -1.34
C HIS A 199 0.57 15.84 -0.20
N VAL A 200 1.79 15.69 0.32
CA VAL A 200 2.34 16.52 1.40
C VAL A 200 3.50 17.40 0.94
N ALA A 201 3.93 17.28 -0.31
CA ALA A 201 5.07 18.02 -0.85
C ALA A 201 4.86 19.54 -0.78
N GLU A 202 3.65 20.03 -1.10
CA GLU A 202 3.35 21.47 -1.08
C GLU A 202 3.38 22.09 0.33
N GLU A 203 3.20 21.29 1.39
CA GLU A 203 3.25 21.77 2.78
C GLU A 203 4.68 22.12 3.24
N ASN A 204 5.70 21.58 2.54
CA ASN A 204 7.10 21.76 2.87
C ASN A 204 7.38 21.45 4.36
N PHE A 205 6.98 20.26 4.80
CA PHE A 205 7.36 19.73 6.11
C PHE A 205 8.89 19.68 6.23
N LYS A 206 9.41 20.05 7.41
CA LYS A 206 10.86 20.00 7.69
C LYS A 206 11.29 18.57 8.03
N GLU A 207 10.42 17.84 8.72
CA GLU A 207 10.63 16.46 9.15
C GLU A 207 9.39 15.64 8.82
N ILE A 208 9.59 14.50 8.16
CA ILE A 208 8.54 13.52 7.90
C ILE A 208 8.98 12.22 8.55
N HIS A 209 8.43 11.89 9.71
CA HIS A 209 8.66 10.60 10.34
C HIS A 209 7.77 9.54 9.70
N PHE A 210 8.29 8.35 9.51
CA PHE A 210 7.50 7.21 9.05
C PHE A 210 7.69 6.01 10.00
N PHE A 211 6.60 5.40 10.43
CA PHE A 211 6.59 4.18 11.25
C PHE A 211 6.04 3.00 10.44
N GLY A 212 6.74 1.85 10.46
CA GLY A 212 6.32 0.65 9.73
C GLY A 212 6.91 -0.64 10.30
N ASP A 213 6.16 -1.74 10.19
CA ASP A 213 6.54 -3.07 10.70
C ASP A 213 7.33 -3.89 9.67
N LYS A 214 7.23 -3.57 8.38
CA LYS A 214 7.82 -4.31 7.26
C LYS A 214 8.81 -3.46 6.48
N SER A 215 9.72 -2.80 7.20
CA SER A 215 10.79 -1.98 6.62
C SER A 215 11.99 -2.78 6.10
N TYR A 216 11.97 -4.11 6.16
CA TYR A 216 13.00 -4.95 5.56
C TYR A 216 12.83 -5.01 4.03
N LYS A 217 13.93 -5.26 3.30
CA LYS A 217 13.91 -5.37 1.84
C LYS A 217 12.86 -6.38 1.34
N GLY A 218 11.90 -5.89 0.56
CA GLY A 218 10.77 -6.68 0.03
C GLY A 218 9.50 -6.62 0.89
N GLY A 219 9.56 -6.00 2.08
CA GLY A 219 8.37 -5.57 2.81
C GLY A 219 7.75 -4.32 2.19
N ASN A 220 6.46 -4.10 2.43
CA ASN A 220 5.69 -3.00 1.82
C ASN A 220 5.98 -1.62 2.42
N ASP A 221 6.80 -1.54 3.46
CA ASP A 221 7.26 -0.28 4.05
C ASP A 221 8.66 0.10 3.61
N TYR A 222 9.39 -0.81 2.94
CA TYR A 222 10.80 -0.63 2.62
C TYR A 222 11.06 0.66 1.86
N GLU A 223 10.30 0.91 0.80
CA GLU A 223 10.53 2.06 -0.07
C GLU A 223 10.29 3.40 0.65
N ILE A 224 9.24 3.52 1.45
CA ILE A 224 8.96 4.76 2.20
C ILE A 224 9.86 4.92 3.42
N TYR A 225 10.31 3.83 4.03
CA TYR A 225 11.25 3.83 5.14
C TYR A 225 12.65 4.29 4.71
N GLU A 226 13.10 3.86 3.52
CA GLU A 226 14.41 4.22 2.95
C GLU A 226 14.39 5.53 2.13
N ASP A 227 13.22 6.13 1.90
CA ASP A 227 13.09 7.37 1.14
C ASP A 227 13.81 8.54 1.85
N GLU A 228 14.64 9.28 1.13
CA GLU A 228 15.45 10.38 1.70
C GLU A 228 14.60 11.50 2.33
N ARG A 229 13.32 11.58 1.98
CA ARG A 229 12.38 12.57 2.54
C ARG A 229 11.88 12.16 3.92
N THR A 230 12.08 10.92 4.35
CA THR A 230 11.55 10.40 5.61
C THR A 230 12.64 10.10 6.63
N ILE A 231 12.22 10.12 7.91
CA ILE A 231 12.98 9.61 9.04
C ILE A 231 12.26 8.33 9.47
N GLY A 232 12.77 7.18 9.03
CA GLY A 232 12.15 5.87 9.25
C GLY A 232 12.34 5.31 10.67
N HIS A 233 11.25 4.80 11.26
CA HIS A 233 11.18 4.12 12.55
C HIS A 233 10.63 2.71 12.35
N ALA A 234 11.50 1.70 12.42
CA ALA A 234 11.09 0.31 12.32
C ALA A 234 10.47 -0.14 13.64
N VAL A 235 9.32 -0.80 13.59
CA VAL A 235 8.61 -1.33 14.77
C VAL A 235 8.31 -2.81 14.60
N ASN A 236 8.08 -3.54 15.69
CA ASN A 236 7.61 -4.93 15.60
C ASN A 236 6.17 -5.10 16.09
N SER A 237 5.60 -4.04 16.69
CA SER A 237 4.26 -4.07 17.27
C SER A 237 3.73 -2.65 17.54
N PRO A 238 2.41 -2.50 17.77
CA PRO A 238 1.84 -1.24 18.24
C PRO A 238 2.44 -0.73 19.56
N ALA A 239 2.91 -1.62 20.44
CA ALA A 239 3.55 -1.24 21.69
C ALA A 239 4.91 -0.57 21.46
N ASP A 240 5.68 -1.03 20.45
CA ASP A 240 6.92 -0.38 20.04
C ASP A 240 6.64 1.03 19.50
N THR A 241 5.62 1.18 18.67
CA THR A 241 5.18 2.48 18.15
C THR A 241 4.87 3.44 19.30
N ILE A 242 4.05 3.04 20.29
CA ILE A 242 3.72 3.88 21.45
C ILE A 242 4.98 4.28 22.22
N ARG A 243 5.88 3.32 22.49
CA ARG A 243 7.12 3.59 23.23
C ARG A 243 7.97 4.64 22.53
N ILE A 244 8.22 4.47 21.23
CA ILE A 244 9.04 5.41 20.45
C ILE A 244 8.36 6.79 20.37
N LEU A 245 7.04 6.85 20.18
CA LEU A 245 6.29 8.12 20.17
C LEU A 245 6.40 8.86 21.50
N ASN A 246 6.28 8.15 22.63
CA ASN A 246 6.42 8.73 23.96
C ASN A 246 7.83 9.29 24.18
N GLU A 247 8.87 8.58 23.76
CA GLU A 247 10.27 9.01 23.86
C GLU A 247 10.57 10.21 22.95
N LEU A 248 10.18 10.13 21.68
CA LEU A 248 10.51 11.10 20.64
C LEU A 248 9.76 12.42 20.82
N PHE A 249 8.46 12.35 21.15
CA PHE A 249 7.58 13.53 21.23
C PHE A 249 7.23 13.94 22.66
N LYS A 250 7.73 13.23 23.70
CA LYS A 250 7.50 13.54 25.13
C LYS A 250 6.00 13.62 25.47
N LEU A 251 5.25 12.56 25.17
CA LEU A 251 3.78 12.46 25.33
C LEU A 251 3.34 12.06 26.75
#